data_AF-A0A7R9I5E9-F1
#
_entry.id   AF-A0A7R9I5E9-F1
#
_cell.length_a   1.000
_cell.length_b   1.000
_cell.length_c   1.000
_cell.angle_alpha   90.00
_cell.angle_beta   90.00
_cell.angle_gamma   90.00
#
_symmetry.space_group_name_H-M   'P 1'
#
loop_
_entity.id
_entity.type
_entity.pdbx_description
1 polymer ?
#
loop_
_entity_poly.entity_id
_entity_poly.type
_entity_poly.pdbx_seq_one_letter_code
_entity_poly.pdbx_strand_id
1 'polypeptide(L)' 'MRKQPELDMLSALGLGIVSVCDQPRPLMVQAVYDMFDLEPVSADLGDSPNCRFIFIGRNLVANKLKNIFEECIIQDDKLT' A
#
# COMPACT_ATOMS: atom_id res chain seq x y z
N MET A 1 -27.97 -8.21 26.79
CA MET A 1 -26.60 -8.38 26.25
C MET A 1 -26.66 -8.28 24.74
N ARG A 2 -26.17 -7.19 24.13
CA ARG A 2 -26.02 -7.11 22.67
C ARG A 2 -24.68 -7.74 22.31
N LYS A 3 -24.69 -8.85 21.57
CA LYS A 3 -23.50 -9.33 20.88
C LYS A 3 -23.29 -8.41 19.68
N GLN A 4 -22.19 -7.67 19.67
CA GLN A 4 -21.77 -6.89 18.52
C GLN A 4 -20.33 -7.33 18.18
N PRO A 5 -20.14 -8.49 17.51
CA PRO A 5 -18.81 -9.04 17.33
C PRO A 5 -18.17 -8.76 15.97
N GLU A 6 -18.85 -8.08 15.03
CA GLU A 6 -18.38 -8.04 13.63
C GLU A 6 -17.83 -6.69 13.18
N LEU A 7 -18.00 -5.61 13.94
CA LEU A 7 -17.47 -4.29 13.57
C LEU A 7 -16.01 -4.03 13.99
N ASP A 8 -15.42 -4.88 14.84
CA ASP A 8 -14.07 -4.66 15.38
C ASP A 8 -12.93 -5.17 14.48
N MET A 9 -13.23 -5.85 13.37
CA MET A 9 -12.21 -6.36 12.43
C MET A 9 -11.87 -5.40 11.28
N LEU A 10 -12.69 -4.39 11.00
CA LEU A 10 -12.56 -3.53 9.83
C LEU A 10 -12.29 -2.10 10.28
N SER A 11 -11.04 -1.76 10.55
CA SER A 11 -10.63 -0.37 10.78
C SER A 11 -9.28 -0.07 10.13
N ALA A 12 -9.06 -0.55 8.91
CA ALA A 12 -7.81 -0.31 8.18
C ALA A 12 -8.02 0.75 7.09
N LEU A 13 -7.21 1.79 7.14
CA LEU A 13 -7.00 2.77 6.08
C LEU A 13 -5.59 2.57 5.53
N GLY A 14 -5.45 2.57 4.21
CA GLY A 14 -4.17 2.52 3.51
C GLY A 14 -4.03 3.72 2.57
N LEU A 15 -2.90 4.40 2.63
CA LEU A 15 -2.56 5.45 1.67
C LEU A 15 -1.12 5.24 1.22
N GLY A 16 -0.84 5.30 -0.08
CA GLY A 16 0.52 5.18 -0.56
C GLY A 16 0.75 5.69 -1.96
N ILE A 17 2.03 5.82 -2.31
CA ILE A 17 2.51 6.05 -3.67
C ILE A 17 3.30 4.80 -4.06
N VAL A 18 3.00 4.23 -5.23
CA VAL A 18 3.69 3.05 -5.77
C VAL A 18 4.21 3.26 -7.16
N SER A 19 5.42 2.79 -7.39
CA SER A 19 5.94 2.53 -8.73
C SER A 19 5.65 1.08 -9.10
N VAL A 20 5.02 0.86 -10.25
CA VAL A 20 4.69 -0.45 -10.80
C VAL A 20 5.44 -0.61 -12.12
N CYS A 21 6.06 -1.76 -12.37
CA CYS A 21 6.99 -1.96 -13.49
C CYS A 21 6.43 -1.57 -14.87
N ASP A 22 5.14 -1.80 -15.12
CA ASP A 22 4.51 -1.52 -16.41
C ASP A 22 3.73 -0.19 -16.43
N GLN A 23 3.87 0.64 -15.39
CA GLN A 23 3.20 1.94 -15.32
C GLN A 23 4.18 3.07 -15.63
N PRO A 24 3.84 3.98 -16.56
CA PRO A 24 4.72 5.08 -16.95
C PRO A 24 4.86 6.13 -15.84
N ARG A 25 3.98 6.12 -14.83
CA ARG A 25 3.98 7.03 -13.69
C ARG A 25 3.64 6.28 -12.41
N PRO A 26 4.12 6.75 -11.25
CA PRO A 26 3.65 6.25 -9.96
C PRO A 26 2.14 6.38 -9.81
N LEU A 27 1.53 5.45 -9.09
CA LEU A 27 0.12 5.47 -8.72
C LEU A 27 -0.04 5.85 -7.25
N MET A 28 -1.05 6.66 -6.94
CA MET A 28 -1.57 6.84 -5.61
C MET A 28 -2.56 5.72 -5.30
N VAL A 29 -2.34 5.02 -4.19
CA VAL A 29 -3.23 3.99 -3.67
C VAL A 29 -3.99 4.55 -2.49
N GLN A 30 -5.31 4.44 -2.51
CA GLN A 30 -6.16 4.75 -1.36
C GLN A 30 -7.02 3.54 -1.05
N ALA A 31 -6.99 3.06 0.19
CA ALA A 31 -7.74 1.90 0.63
C ALA A 31 -8.51 2.22 1.92
N VAL A 32 -9.78 1.83 1.95
CA VAL A 32 -10.68 2.00 3.09
C VAL A 32 -11.39 0.67 3.30
N TYR A 33 -11.07 -0.02 4.39
CA TYR A 33 -11.57 -1.36 4.68
C TYR A 33 -11.22 -2.37 3.58
N ASP A 34 -12.22 -2.86 2.84
CA ASP A 34 -12.13 -3.81 1.74
C ASP A 34 -12.17 -3.16 0.35
N MET A 35 -12.36 -1.84 0.30
CA MET A 35 -12.36 -1.07 -0.94
C MET A 35 -11.01 -0.41 -1.16
N PHE A 36 -10.56 -0.36 -2.41
CA PHE A 36 -9.38 0.39 -2.81
C PHE A 36 -9.59 1.08 -4.15
N ASP A 37 -8.82 2.13 -4.38
CA ASP A 37 -8.74 2.86 -5.63
C ASP A 37 -7.28 3.18 -5.99
N LEU A 38 -7.04 3.37 -7.28
CA LEU A 38 -5.73 3.64 -7.88
C LEU A 38 -5.83 4.81 -8.85
N GLU A 39 -5.06 5.86 -8.60
CA GLU A 39 -5.03 7.05 -9.46
C GLU A 39 -3.58 7.37 -9.87
N PRO A 40 -3.30 7.70 -11.15
CA PRO A 40 -1.98 8.18 -11.54
C PRO A 40 -1.62 9.46 -10.80
N VAL A 41 -0.39 9.54 -10.28
CA VAL A 41 0.08 10.81 -9.73
C VAL A 41 0.29 11.81 -10.86
N SER A 42 -0.42 12.94 -10.77
CA SER A 42 -0.41 14.01 -11.76
C SER A 42 0.81 14.93 -11.64
N ALA A 43 1.43 14.99 -10.45
CA ALA A 43 2.61 15.80 -10.17
C ALA A 43 3.91 15.12 -10.63
N ASP A 44 4.86 15.91 -11.13
CA ASP A 44 6.25 15.47 -11.31
C ASP A 44 6.89 15.26 -9.93
N LEU A 45 6.95 14.00 -9.48
CA LEU A 45 7.53 13.60 -8.20
C LEU A 45 9.07 13.56 -8.20
N GLY A 46 9.72 13.99 -9.28
CA GLY A 46 11.16 13.85 -9.50
C GLY A 46 11.60 12.41 -9.79
N ASP A 47 12.90 12.21 -10.04
CA ASP A 47 13.48 10.95 -10.54
C ASP A 47 13.61 9.82 -9.50
N SER A 48 12.98 9.92 -8.34
CA SER A 48 13.15 8.91 -7.29
C SER A 48 11.93 7.99 -7.21
N PRO A 49 12.04 6.72 -7.66
CA PRO A 49 10.96 5.74 -7.66
C PRO A 49 10.71 5.19 -6.24
N ASN A 50 10.45 6.08 -5.27
CA ASN A 50 10.25 5.70 -3.89
C ASN A 50 8.79 5.32 -3.65
N CYS A 51 8.53 4.02 -3.54
CA CYS A 51 7.27 3.52 -3.00
C CYS A 51 7.16 3.91 -1.51
N ARG A 52 6.04 4.52 -1.12
CA ARG A 52 5.76 4.87 0.29
C ARG A 52 4.34 4.46 0.63
N PHE A 53 4.15 3.78 1.75
CA PHE A 53 2.85 3.37 2.25
C PHE A 53 2.67 3.71 3.72
N ILE A 54 1.45 4.12 4.05
CA ILE A 54 0.98 4.37 5.41
C ILE A 54 -0.24 3.47 5.64
N PHE A 55 -0.16 2.64 6.67
CA PHE A 55 -1.28 1.83 7.15
C PHE A 55 -1.74 2.34 8.50
N ILE A 56 -3.04 2.59 8.64
CA ILE A 56 -3.66 3.05 9.87
C ILE A 56 -4.75 2.06 10.24
N GLY A 57 -4.63 1.40 11.39
CA GLY A 57 -5.66 0.48 11.88
C GLY A 57 -5.31 -0.21 13.19
N ARG A 58 -6.26 -1.00 13.69
CA ARG A 58 -6.09 -1.77 14.93
C ARG A 58 -5.41 -3.10 14.64
N ASN A 59 -4.53 -3.53 15.55
CA ASN A 59 -3.83 -4.83 15.47
C ASN A 59 -3.02 -5.05 14.18
N LEU A 60 -2.49 -3.96 13.59
CA LEU A 60 -1.58 -4.08 12.44
C LEU A 60 -0.28 -4.75 12.87
N VAL A 61 0.12 -5.78 12.12
CA VAL A 61 1.37 -6.52 12.37
C VAL A 61 2.42 -6.07 11.35
N ALA A 62 3.28 -5.14 11.76
CA ALA A 62 4.26 -4.50 10.88
C ALA A 62 5.12 -5.50 10.08
N ASN A 63 5.58 -6.59 10.70
CA ASN A 63 6.38 -7.60 10.00
C ASN A 63 5.60 -8.34 8.91
N LYS A 64 4.31 -8.62 9.12
CA LYS A 64 3.48 -9.23 8.08
C LYS A 64 3.30 -8.30 6.90
N LEU A 65 3.04 -7.01 7.17
CA LEU A 65 2.93 -5.99 6.13
C LEU A 65 4.24 -5.87 5.34
N LYS A 66 5.37 -5.77 6.04
CA LYS A 66 6.70 -5.71 5.43
C LYS A 66 6.96 -6.91 4.51
N ASN A 67 6.70 -8.13 4.97
CA ASN A 67 6.94 -9.35 4.19
C ASN A 67 6.10 -9.37 2.90
N ILE A 68 4.83 -8.94 2.94
CA ILE A 68 3.98 -8.85 1.74
C ILE A 68 4.60 -7.92 0.70
N PHE A 69 5.15 -6.77 1.12
CA PHE A 69 5.84 -5.86 0.20
C PHE A 69 7.13 -6.45 -0.33
N GLU A 70 7.94 -7.10 0.51
CA GLU A 70 9.19 -7.72 0.07
C GLU A 70 8.95 -8.80 -0.98
N GLU A 71 7.87 -9.58 -0.87
CA GLU A 71 7.45 -10.55 -1.90
C GLU A 71 7.08 -9.89 -3.24
N CYS A 72 6.67 -8.63 -3.23
CA CYS A 72 6.30 -7.87 -4.43
C CYS A 72 7.48 -7.13 -5.06
N ILE A 73 8.64 -7.08 -4.40
CA ILE A 73 9.84 -6.45 -4.97
C ILE A 73 10.39 -7.39 -6.03
N ILE A 74 10.27 -7.00 -7.30
CA ILE A 74 11.03 -7.63 -8.37
C ILE A 74 12.48 -7.21 -8.18
N GLN A 75 13.34 -8.16 -7.77
CA GLN A 75 14.78 -7.95 -7.79
C GLN A 75 15.21 -7.84 -9.24
N ASP A 76 15.57 -6.64 -9.66
CA ASP A 76 16.24 -6.44 -10.93
C ASP A 76 17.71 -6.87 -10.74
N ASP A 77 18.02 -8.13 -11.02
CA ASP A 77 19.36 -8.75 -10.91
C ASP A 77 20.41 -8.13 -11.87
N LYS A 78 20.21 -6.89 -12.33
CA LYS A 78 21.02 -6.20 -13.35
C LYS A 78 21.61 -4.86 -12.90
N LEU A 79 21.91 -4.70 -11.61
CA LEU A 79 22.65 -3.55 -11.08
C LEU A 79 23.79 -3.96 -10.11
N THR A 80 24.47 -5.07 -10.39
CA THR A 80 25.83 -5.34 -9.91
C THR A 80 26.81 -5.44 -11.07
#